data_AF-A0A2V9GDS6-F1
#
_entry.id   AF-A0A2V9GDS6-F1
#
_cell.length_a   1.000
_cell.length_b   1.000
_cell.length_c   1.000
_cell.angle_alpha   90.00
_cell.angle_beta   90.00
_cell.angle_gamma   90.00
#
_symmetry.space_group_name_H-M   'P 1'
#
loop_
_entity.id
_entity.type
_entity.pdbx_description
1 polymer ?
#
loop_
_entity_poly.entity_id
_entity_poly.type
_entity_poly.pdbx_seq_one_letter_code
_entity_poly.pdbx_strand_id
1 'polypeptide(L)'
;MRYKLLLLAVFVLFRMSACHQHPLTDYRPLDRAGMWSSNVEQLKTLNTSDTEVAQLLKLKQAGIGDDACVTLITEAHKRQHLFTSADSAINLARAGYTEPVILEIAKMEQLDIISGDAVMLRLVGLSDSAVDLILHRRLKGQATMSSAEIGRLKNTGLAEKQILERINQGMTDTQADKEASVREATRNHANTGFVRTRGRKSR
;
A
#
# COMPACT_ATOMS: atom_id res chain seq x y z
N MET A 1 -8.48 13.84 -63.51
CA MET A 1 -8.68 14.80 -62.39
C MET A 1 -9.06 14.08 -61.08
N ARG A 2 -8.28 13.10 -60.61
CA ARG A 2 -8.58 12.32 -59.39
C ARG A 2 -7.61 12.56 -58.23
N TYR A 3 -6.45 13.16 -58.51
CA TYR A 3 -5.40 13.43 -57.51
C TYR A 3 -5.57 14.76 -56.76
N LYS A 4 -6.34 15.72 -57.32
CA LYS A 4 -6.61 17.02 -56.69
C LYS A 4 -7.64 16.93 -55.55
N LEU A 5 -8.52 15.92 -55.58
CA LEU A 5 -9.52 15.67 -54.52
C LEU A 5 -8.91 14.99 -53.28
N LEU A 6 -7.83 14.21 -53.46
CA LEU A 6 -7.13 13.55 -52.36
C LEU A 6 -6.29 14.51 -51.51
N LEU A 7 -5.76 15.60 -52.10
CA LEU A 7 -4.97 16.59 -51.38
C LEU A 7 -5.82 17.51 -50.48
N LEU A 8 -7.10 17.71 -50.81
CA LEU A 8 -8.02 18.53 -50.00
C LEU A 8 -8.54 17.78 -48.76
N ALA A 9 -8.61 16.45 -48.81
CA ALA A 9 -9.04 15.62 -47.68
C ALA A 9 -7.98 15.52 -46.57
N VAL A 10 -6.69 15.58 -46.93
CA VAL A 10 -5.59 15.51 -45.95
C VAL A 10 -5.45 16.82 -45.15
N PHE A 11 -5.82 17.97 -45.72
CA PHE A 11 -5.70 19.26 -45.04
C PHE A 11 -6.79 19.53 -43.99
N VAL A 12 -7.93 18.84 -44.08
CA VAL A 12 -9.04 18.99 -43.11
C VAL A 12 -8.83 18.12 -41.86
N LEU A 13 -8.12 17.00 -41.98
CA LEU A 13 -7.85 16.11 -40.83
C LEU A 13 -6.78 16.63 -39.86
N PHE A 14 -5.99 17.64 -40.25
CA PHE A 14 -4.97 18.26 -39.38
C PHE A 14 -5.49 19.40 -38.49
N ARG A 15 -6.78 19.74 -38.55
CA ARG A 15 -7.38 20.82 -37.73
C ARG A 15 -7.95 20.36 -36.38
N MET A 16 -7.85 19.06 -36.07
CA MET A 16 -8.24 18.50 -34.76
C MET A 16 -7.03 18.28 -33.83
N SER A 17 -5.96 19.05 -33.98
CA SER A 17 -5.05 19.30 -32.86
C SER A 17 -5.77 20.27 -31.91
N ALA A 18 -6.68 19.71 -31.12
CA ALA A 18 -7.25 20.37 -29.96
C ALA A 18 -6.08 20.86 -29.09
N CYS A 19 -5.82 22.16 -29.21
CA CYS A 19 -4.92 22.91 -28.36
C CYS A 19 -5.34 22.60 -26.92
N HIS A 20 -4.51 21.85 -26.20
CA HIS A 20 -4.73 21.52 -24.80
C HIS A 20 -4.62 22.84 -24.01
N GLN A 21 -5.71 23.58 -23.93
CA GLN A 21 -5.92 24.47 -22.79
C GLN A 21 -5.98 23.55 -21.58
N HIS A 22 -4.83 23.31 -20.94
CA HIS A 22 -4.82 22.80 -19.57
C HIS A 22 -5.54 23.88 -18.77
N PRO A 23 -6.77 23.63 -18.26
CA PRO A 23 -7.34 24.55 -17.29
C PRO A 23 -6.31 24.73 -16.18
N LEU A 24 -6.07 25.99 -15.79
CA LEU A 24 -5.17 26.28 -14.68
C LEU A 24 -5.64 25.48 -13.47
N THR A 25 -4.79 24.58 -12.98
CA THR A 25 -5.09 23.70 -11.87
C THR A 25 -5.53 24.49 -10.65
N ASP A 26 -6.62 24.07 -10.00
CA ASP A 26 -7.18 24.78 -8.86
C ASP A 26 -6.54 24.34 -7.54
N TYR A 27 -5.63 25.17 -7.01
CA TYR A 27 -4.96 24.93 -5.73
C TYR A 27 -5.72 25.43 -4.50
N ARG A 28 -6.83 26.16 -4.67
CA ARG A 28 -7.63 26.71 -3.55
C ARG A 28 -8.06 25.64 -2.53
N PRO A 29 -8.38 24.39 -2.91
CA PRO A 29 -8.70 23.35 -1.95
C PRO A 29 -7.56 23.02 -0.98
N LEU A 30 -6.29 23.08 -1.42
CA LEU A 30 -5.13 22.79 -0.58
C LEU A 30 -4.86 23.93 0.41
N ASP A 31 -4.99 25.17 -0.06
CA ASP A 31 -4.88 26.36 0.78
C ASP A 31 -5.95 26.35 1.89
N ARG A 32 -7.22 26.03 1.53
CA ARG A 32 -8.30 25.85 2.51
C ARG A 32 -8.08 24.70 3.50
N ALA A 33 -7.35 23.67 3.08
CA ALA A 33 -6.96 22.56 3.95
C ALA A 33 -5.74 22.90 4.85
N GLY A 34 -5.25 24.15 4.78
CA GLY A 34 -4.13 24.63 5.61
C GLY A 34 -2.78 24.10 5.14
N MET A 35 -2.61 23.82 3.85
CA MET A 35 -1.28 23.56 3.28
C MET A 35 -0.48 24.87 3.23
N TRP A 36 0.78 24.84 3.64
CA TRP A 36 1.61 26.05 3.61
C TRP A 36 1.79 26.60 2.20
N SER A 37 1.76 27.94 2.09
CA SER A 37 1.89 28.64 0.81
C SER A 37 3.19 28.28 0.08
N SER A 38 4.30 28.07 0.80
CA SER A 38 5.57 27.60 0.21
C SER A 38 5.42 26.27 -0.52
N ASN A 39 4.65 25.34 0.04
CA ASN A 39 4.45 24.01 -0.51
C ASN A 39 3.49 24.07 -1.69
N VAL A 40 2.45 24.91 -1.62
CA VAL A 40 1.57 25.19 -2.76
C VAL A 40 2.34 25.78 -3.94
N GLU A 41 3.26 26.73 -3.70
CA GLU A 41 4.11 27.26 -4.77
C GLU A 41 5.03 26.19 -5.36
N GLN A 42 5.60 25.30 -4.54
CA GLN A 42 6.39 24.16 -5.05
C GLN A 42 5.54 23.23 -5.92
N LEU A 43 4.31 22.90 -5.52
CA LEU A 43 3.40 22.07 -6.33
C LEU A 43 3.06 22.72 -7.69
N LYS A 44 2.89 24.05 -7.71
CA LYS A 44 2.71 24.79 -8.98
C LYS A 44 3.91 24.64 -9.90
N THR A 45 5.14 24.69 -9.37
CA THR A 45 6.35 24.49 -10.19
C THR A 45 6.47 23.08 -10.77
N LEU A 46 5.83 22.11 -10.13
CA LEU A 46 5.77 20.72 -10.60
C LEU A 46 4.69 20.49 -11.66
N ASN A 47 3.90 21.50 -12.03
CA ASN A 47 2.77 21.36 -12.98
C ASN A 47 1.78 20.25 -12.57
N THR A 48 1.43 20.16 -11.28
CA THR A 48 0.45 19.17 -10.82
C THR A 48 -0.91 19.37 -11.46
N SER A 49 -1.61 18.27 -11.69
CA SER A 49 -2.97 18.24 -12.26
C SER A 49 -4.06 18.32 -11.18
N ASP A 50 -5.31 18.61 -11.58
CA ASP A 50 -6.46 18.65 -10.64
C ASP A 50 -6.70 17.31 -9.94
N THR A 51 -6.39 16.19 -10.62
CA THR A 51 -6.50 14.86 -10.01
C THR A 51 -5.47 14.68 -8.90
N GLU A 52 -4.24 15.14 -9.09
CA GLU A 52 -3.20 15.11 -8.07
C GLU A 52 -3.52 16.02 -6.90
N VAL A 53 -4.08 17.21 -7.16
CA VAL A 53 -4.57 18.11 -6.11
C VAL A 53 -5.63 17.42 -5.25
N ALA A 54 -6.56 16.68 -5.86
CA ALA A 54 -7.56 15.92 -5.11
C ALA A 54 -6.91 14.81 -4.24
N GLN A 55 -5.86 14.15 -4.75
CA GLN A 55 -5.10 13.15 -3.98
C GLN A 55 -4.36 13.78 -2.80
N LEU A 56 -3.70 14.91 -3.02
CA LEU A 56 -3.01 15.67 -1.96
C LEU A 56 -3.97 16.17 -0.89
N LEU A 57 -5.16 16.61 -1.28
CA LEU A 57 -6.19 17.01 -0.33
C LEU A 57 -6.57 15.85 0.61
N LYS A 58 -6.71 14.63 0.07
CA LYS A 58 -6.95 13.43 0.91
C LYS A 58 -5.79 13.18 1.88
N LEU A 59 -4.54 13.29 1.41
CA LEU A 59 -3.35 13.10 2.25
C LEU A 59 -3.32 14.10 3.41
N LYS A 60 -3.56 15.38 3.11
CA LYS A 60 -3.61 16.45 4.10
C LYS A 60 -4.73 16.23 5.13
N GLN A 61 -5.93 15.84 4.67
CA GLN A 61 -7.05 15.50 5.55
C GLN A 61 -6.77 14.29 6.45
N ALA A 62 -5.92 13.37 6.00
CA ALA A 62 -5.45 12.24 6.80
C ALA A 62 -4.29 12.61 7.76
N GLY A 63 -3.84 13.87 7.76
CA GLY A 63 -2.79 14.35 8.65
C GLY A 63 -1.36 14.11 8.14
N ILE A 64 -1.17 13.76 6.86
CA ILE A 64 0.17 13.71 6.27
C ILE A 64 0.70 15.14 6.09
N GLY A 65 1.96 15.33 6.46
CA GLY A 65 2.68 16.60 6.38
C GLY A 65 2.80 17.14 4.96
N ASP A 66 2.91 18.46 4.85
CA ASP A 66 2.98 19.16 3.57
C ASP A 66 4.25 18.82 2.79
N ASP A 67 5.38 18.59 3.49
CA ASP A 67 6.65 18.21 2.87
C ASP A 67 6.60 16.80 2.29
N ALA A 68 5.94 15.87 2.98
CA ALA A 68 5.70 14.52 2.48
C ALA A 68 4.78 14.55 1.26
N CYS A 69 3.74 15.38 1.26
CA CYS A 69 2.86 15.59 0.11
C CYS A 69 3.63 16.06 -1.14
N VAL A 70 4.46 17.09 -1.01
CA VAL A 70 5.30 17.58 -2.13
C VAL A 70 6.27 16.51 -2.60
N THR A 71 6.89 15.78 -1.66
CA THR A 71 7.84 14.70 -2.00
C THR A 71 7.16 13.58 -2.79
N LEU A 72 5.95 13.15 -2.40
CA LEU A 72 5.20 12.10 -3.10
C LEU A 72 4.91 12.47 -4.56
N ILE A 73 4.47 13.70 -4.82
CA ILE A 73 4.28 14.22 -6.18
C ILE A 73 5.61 14.25 -6.93
N THR A 74 6.64 14.80 -6.30
CA THR A 74 7.97 14.94 -6.92
C THR A 74 8.49 13.58 -7.37
N GLU A 75 8.35 12.54 -6.54
CA GLU A 75 8.78 11.19 -6.89
C GLU A 75 7.92 10.56 -8.02
N ALA A 76 6.60 10.77 -8.01
CA ALA A 76 5.73 10.31 -9.10
C ALA A 76 6.09 10.97 -10.44
N HIS A 77 6.31 12.29 -10.44
CA HIS A 77 6.68 13.05 -11.63
C HIS A 77 8.07 12.68 -12.17
N LYS A 78 9.04 12.42 -11.29
CA LYS A 78 10.37 11.88 -11.69
C LYS A 78 10.23 10.58 -12.47
N ARG A 79 9.18 9.81 -12.20
CA ARG A 79 8.86 8.53 -12.82
C ARG A 79 7.84 8.65 -13.96
N GLN A 80 7.52 9.88 -14.37
CA GLN A 80 6.64 10.21 -15.49
C GLN A 80 5.20 9.68 -15.36
N HIS A 81 4.71 9.53 -14.14
CA HIS A 81 3.31 9.19 -13.89
C HIS A 81 2.66 10.18 -12.92
N LEU A 82 1.34 10.26 -12.97
CA LEU A 82 0.56 11.03 -12.01
C LEU A 82 0.54 10.31 -10.67
N PHE A 83 0.51 11.08 -9.58
CA PHE A 83 0.32 10.49 -8.26
C PHE A 83 -1.15 10.11 -8.04
N THR A 84 -1.42 8.81 -7.85
CA THR A 84 -2.78 8.27 -7.63
C THR A 84 -2.91 7.41 -6.38
N SER A 85 -1.85 7.24 -5.61
CA SER A 85 -1.74 6.25 -4.52
C SER A 85 -2.03 6.85 -3.13
N ALA A 86 -2.89 7.88 -3.03
CA ALA A 86 -3.14 8.54 -1.75
C ALA A 86 -3.79 7.58 -0.74
N ASP A 87 -4.77 6.79 -1.17
CA ASP A 87 -5.49 5.87 -0.29
C ASP A 87 -4.52 4.83 0.33
N SER A 88 -3.53 4.36 -0.43
CA SER A 88 -2.46 3.47 0.05
C SER A 88 -1.56 4.13 1.10
N ALA A 89 -1.11 5.36 0.85
CA ALA A 89 -0.33 6.13 1.82
C ALA A 89 -1.12 6.42 3.10
N ILE A 90 -2.41 6.75 2.98
CA ILE A 90 -3.31 6.98 4.11
C ILE A 90 -3.49 5.70 4.94
N ASN A 91 -3.68 4.56 4.29
CA ASN A 91 -3.82 3.28 4.98
C ASN A 91 -2.57 2.93 5.78
N LEU A 92 -1.38 3.17 5.21
CA LEU A 92 -0.11 2.99 5.91
C LEU A 92 0.02 3.94 7.11
N ALA A 93 -0.28 5.24 6.92
CA ALA A 93 -0.24 6.22 8.01
C ALA A 93 -1.20 5.84 9.15
N ARG A 94 -2.42 5.41 8.82
CA ARG A 94 -3.43 4.94 9.80
C ARG A 94 -3.02 3.65 10.51
N ALA A 95 -2.25 2.79 9.85
CA ALA A 95 -1.66 1.61 10.48
C ALA A 95 -0.47 1.97 11.40
N GLY A 96 -0.04 3.23 11.45
CA GLY A 96 1.03 3.72 12.32
C GLY A 96 2.41 3.72 11.68
N TYR A 97 2.52 3.56 10.35
CA TYR A 97 3.78 3.77 9.66
C TYR A 97 4.14 5.25 9.62
N THR A 98 5.42 5.57 9.80
CA THR A 98 5.92 6.93 9.76
C THR A 98 6.06 7.43 8.31
N GLU A 99 5.96 8.74 8.10
CA GLU A 99 6.10 9.34 6.77
C GLU A 99 7.40 8.95 6.05
N PRO A 100 8.58 8.90 6.70
CA PRO A 100 9.80 8.43 6.04
C PRO A 100 9.68 7.02 5.44
N VAL A 101 9.00 6.10 6.13
CA VAL A 101 8.76 4.73 5.63
C VAL A 101 7.78 4.75 4.46
N ILE A 102 6.71 5.54 4.55
CA ILE A 102 5.74 5.69 3.44
C ILE A 102 6.44 6.25 2.20
N LEU A 103 7.31 7.25 2.38
CA LEU A 103 8.11 7.83 1.30
C LEU A 103 9.14 6.83 0.73
N GLU A 104 9.72 5.96 1.54
CA GLU A 104 10.59 4.87 1.07
C GLU A 104 9.81 3.91 0.15
N ILE A 105 8.62 3.49 0.56
CA ILE A 105 7.74 2.62 -0.24
C ILE A 105 7.33 3.32 -1.54
N ALA A 106 6.99 4.62 -1.48
CA ALA A 106 6.63 5.44 -2.64
C ALA A 106 7.78 5.55 -3.64
N LYS A 107 9.00 5.77 -3.16
CA LYS A 107 10.21 5.78 -3.99
C LYS A 107 10.45 4.47 -4.71
N MET A 108 9.86 3.37 -4.27
CA MET A 108 9.98 2.06 -4.93
C MET A 108 8.79 1.74 -5.84
N GLU A 109 7.84 2.66 -6.04
CA GLU A 109 6.57 2.44 -6.75
C GLU A 109 5.72 1.31 -6.14
N GLN A 110 5.91 1.04 -4.84
CA GLN A 110 5.29 -0.11 -4.18
C GLN A 110 4.15 0.26 -3.22
N LEU A 111 3.69 1.52 -3.22
CA LEU A 111 2.59 1.95 -2.33
C LEU A 111 1.32 1.11 -2.53
N ASP A 112 0.85 0.99 -3.77
CA ASP A 112 -0.39 0.25 -4.06
C ASP A 112 -0.20 -1.27 -3.98
N ILE A 113 1.03 -1.75 -4.16
CA ILE A 113 1.35 -3.18 -4.15
C ILE A 113 1.45 -3.71 -2.71
N ILE A 114 2.16 -2.97 -1.83
CA ILE A 114 2.53 -3.46 -0.50
C ILE A 114 1.62 -2.92 0.60
N SER A 115 0.91 -1.80 0.41
CA SER A 115 0.16 -1.16 1.50
C SER A 115 -0.80 -2.10 2.24
N GLY A 116 -1.63 -2.86 1.52
CA GLY A 116 -2.57 -3.79 2.14
C GLY A 116 -1.87 -4.87 2.95
N ASP A 117 -0.80 -5.44 2.41
CA ASP A 117 -0.03 -6.50 3.05
C ASP A 117 0.74 -5.97 4.27
N ALA A 118 1.31 -4.77 4.19
CA ALA A 118 1.97 -4.07 5.30
C ALA A 118 1.00 -3.71 6.43
N VAL A 119 -0.23 -3.28 6.10
CA VAL A 119 -1.30 -3.06 7.09
C VAL A 119 -1.64 -4.37 7.80
N MET A 120 -1.79 -5.47 7.05
CA MET A 120 -2.09 -6.78 7.62
C MET A 120 -1.00 -7.28 8.58
N LEU A 121 0.29 -7.07 8.27
CA LEU A 121 1.38 -7.44 9.18
C LEU A 121 1.27 -6.77 10.56
N ARG A 122 0.86 -5.49 10.61
CA ARG A 122 0.59 -4.80 11.88
C ARG A 122 -0.67 -5.31 12.57
N LEU A 123 -1.73 -5.61 11.81
CA LEU A 123 -2.98 -6.17 12.37
C LEU A 123 -2.82 -7.58 12.95
N VAL A 124 -1.90 -8.37 12.40
CA VAL A 124 -1.45 -9.65 12.99
C VAL A 124 -0.80 -9.44 14.37
N GLY A 125 -0.48 -8.19 14.72
CA GLY A 125 0.06 -7.78 16.01
C GLY A 125 1.54 -8.08 16.14
N LEU A 126 2.26 -8.24 15.02
CA LEU A 126 3.71 -8.41 15.02
C LEU A 126 4.41 -7.22 15.69
N SER A 127 5.55 -7.46 16.34
CA SER A 127 6.41 -6.36 16.79
C SER A 127 6.85 -5.47 15.64
N ASP A 128 7.03 -4.17 15.89
CA ASP A 128 7.48 -3.20 14.87
C ASP A 128 8.76 -3.69 14.18
N SER A 129 9.73 -4.23 14.93
CA SER A 129 10.97 -4.79 14.37
C SER A 129 10.75 -5.98 13.43
N ALA A 130 9.76 -6.83 13.71
CA ALA A 130 9.44 -7.97 12.84
C ALA A 130 8.75 -7.49 11.56
N VAL A 131 7.83 -6.53 11.69
CA VAL A 131 7.17 -5.88 10.54
C VAL A 131 8.20 -5.21 9.63
N ASP A 132 9.10 -4.40 10.19
CA ASP A 132 10.14 -3.69 9.43
C ASP A 132 11.06 -4.65 8.69
N LEU A 133 11.46 -5.76 9.34
CA LEU A 133 12.29 -6.77 8.69
C LEU A 133 11.57 -7.41 7.51
N ILE A 134 10.32 -7.82 7.68
CA ILE A 134 9.52 -8.46 6.61
C ILE A 134 9.28 -7.46 5.47
N LEU A 135 8.89 -6.22 5.80
CA LEU A 135 8.65 -5.17 4.83
C LEU A 135 9.92 -4.85 4.02
N HIS A 136 11.06 -4.69 4.68
CA HIS A 136 12.32 -4.40 4.01
C HIS A 136 12.80 -5.55 3.11
N ARG A 137 12.54 -6.81 3.49
CA ARG A 137 12.77 -7.97 2.61
C ARG A 137 11.90 -7.92 1.36
N ARG A 138 10.61 -7.60 1.51
CA ARG A 138 9.66 -7.49 0.38
C ARG A 138 10.04 -6.36 -0.57
N LEU A 139 10.39 -5.19 -0.04
CA LEU A 139 10.90 -4.06 -0.83
C LEU A 139 12.13 -4.47 -1.65
N LYS A 140 13.02 -5.30 -1.09
CA LYS A 140 14.19 -5.87 -1.79
C LYS A 140 13.84 -7.00 -2.78
N GLY A 141 12.57 -7.34 -2.97
CA GLY A 141 12.13 -8.45 -3.81
C GLY A 141 12.53 -9.83 -3.26
N GLN A 142 12.87 -9.92 -1.97
CA GLN A 142 13.20 -11.20 -1.35
C GLN A 142 11.94 -11.96 -1.00
N ALA A 143 11.95 -13.27 -1.25
CA ALA A 143 10.82 -14.13 -0.93
C ALA A 143 10.47 -14.07 0.56
N THR A 144 9.19 -13.87 0.84
CA THR A 144 8.55 -13.96 2.14
C THR A 144 7.20 -14.62 1.93
N MET A 145 6.73 -15.38 2.91
CA MET A 145 5.33 -15.78 2.96
C MET A 145 4.39 -14.56 3.03
N SER A 146 3.14 -14.72 2.60
CA SER A 146 2.11 -13.69 2.66
C SER A 146 1.74 -13.32 4.11
N SER A 147 1.24 -12.10 4.34
CA SER A 147 0.78 -11.70 5.68
C SER A 147 -0.33 -12.60 6.23
N ALA A 148 -1.17 -13.17 5.36
CA ALA A 148 -2.20 -14.12 5.75
C ALA A 148 -1.59 -15.37 6.42
N GLU A 149 -0.61 -15.99 5.78
CA GLU A 149 0.05 -17.19 6.32
C GLU A 149 0.90 -16.88 7.56
N ILE A 150 1.56 -15.72 7.59
CA ILE A 150 2.24 -15.21 8.79
C ILE A 150 1.24 -15.07 9.96
N GLY A 151 0.07 -14.51 9.68
CA GLY A 151 -1.01 -14.37 10.65
C GLY A 151 -1.52 -15.70 11.17
N ARG A 152 -1.74 -16.67 10.29
CA ARG A 152 -2.15 -18.02 10.67
C ARG A 152 -1.12 -18.70 11.56
N LEU A 153 0.16 -18.70 11.16
CA LEU A 153 1.24 -19.26 11.96
C LEU A 153 1.29 -18.63 13.36
N LYS A 154 1.19 -17.29 13.45
CA LYS A 154 1.14 -16.60 14.74
C LYS A 154 -0.08 -17.00 15.57
N ASN A 155 -1.25 -17.11 14.96
CA ASN A 155 -2.48 -17.53 15.63
C ASN A 155 -2.42 -18.98 16.15
N THR A 156 -1.51 -19.81 15.64
CA THR A 156 -1.23 -21.14 16.21
C THR A 156 -0.35 -21.12 17.47
N GLY A 157 0.04 -19.93 17.93
CA GLY A 157 0.94 -19.74 19.08
C GLY A 157 2.43 -19.82 18.71
N LEU A 158 2.78 -19.75 17.42
CA LEU A 158 4.17 -19.74 16.99
C LEU A 158 4.83 -18.40 17.39
N ALA A 159 6.02 -18.46 17.98
CA ALA A 159 6.73 -17.26 18.39
C ALA A 159 7.25 -16.49 17.17
N GLU A 160 7.32 -15.16 17.25
CA GLU A 160 7.75 -14.31 16.11
C GLU A 160 9.14 -14.70 15.59
N LYS A 161 10.08 -15.01 16.49
CA LYS A 161 11.41 -15.50 16.12
C LYS A 161 11.36 -16.75 15.23
N GLN A 162 10.44 -17.67 15.52
CA GLN A 162 10.26 -18.91 14.75
C GLN A 162 9.62 -18.66 13.38
N ILE A 163 8.73 -17.66 13.29
CA ILE A 163 8.17 -17.19 12.01
C ILE A 163 9.28 -16.57 11.15
N LEU A 164 10.08 -15.68 11.73
CA LEU A 164 11.19 -15.02 11.02
C LEU A 164 12.25 -16.03 10.56
N GLU A 165 12.53 -17.07 11.36
CA GLU A 165 13.42 -18.15 10.95
C GLU A 165 12.91 -18.90 9.71
N ARG A 166 11.61 -19.21 9.65
CA ARG A 166 10.97 -19.83 8.48
C ARG A 166 11.04 -18.93 7.24
N ILE A 167 10.79 -17.63 7.42
CA ILE A 167 10.93 -16.64 6.35
C ILE A 167 12.38 -16.63 5.83
N ASN A 168 13.38 -16.67 6.72
CA ASN A 168 14.79 -16.70 6.34
C ASN A 168 15.19 -18.00 5.64
N GLN A 169 14.55 -19.13 5.99
CA GLN A 169 14.72 -20.42 5.33
C GLN A 169 13.98 -20.50 3.98
N GLY A 170 13.24 -19.47 3.57
CA GLY A 170 12.52 -19.43 2.31
C GLY A 170 11.23 -20.26 2.33
N MET A 171 10.57 -20.39 3.48
CA MET A 171 9.28 -21.07 3.58
C MET A 171 8.24 -20.43 2.65
N THR A 172 7.59 -21.25 1.83
CA THR A 172 6.54 -20.84 0.90
C THR A 172 5.18 -20.77 1.59
N ASP A 173 4.22 -20.06 0.98
CA ASP A 173 2.83 -20.02 1.46
C ASP A 173 2.21 -21.41 1.58
N THR A 174 2.49 -22.30 0.62
CA THR A 174 2.00 -23.69 0.65
C THR A 174 2.57 -24.51 1.81
N GLN A 175 3.82 -24.25 2.20
CA GLN A 175 4.44 -24.89 3.35
C GLN A 175 3.89 -24.32 4.66
N ALA A 176 3.71 -22.99 4.71
CA ALA A 176 3.13 -22.31 5.86
C ALA A 176 1.68 -22.74 6.12
N ASP A 177 0.85 -22.85 5.08
CA ASP A 177 -0.54 -23.34 5.17
C ASP A 177 -0.60 -24.76 5.72
N LYS A 178 0.26 -25.66 5.21
CA LYS A 178 0.33 -27.04 5.70
C LYS A 178 0.73 -27.09 7.17
N GLU A 179 1.73 -26.30 7.58
CA GLU A 179 2.13 -26.24 8.99
C GLU A 179 1.04 -25.65 9.87
N ALA A 180 0.45 -24.52 9.47
CA ALA A 180 -0.63 -23.87 10.19
C ALA A 180 -1.80 -24.82 10.40
N SER A 181 -2.24 -25.51 9.34
CA SER A 181 -3.34 -26.48 9.39
C SER A 181 -3.08 -27.63 10.37
N VAL A 182 -1.87 -28.19 10.40
CA VAL A 182 -1.49 -29.26 11.35
C VAL A 182 -1.52 -28.75 12.79
N ARG A 183 -1.00 -27.53 13.03
CA ARG A 183 -0.96 -26.93 14.37
C ARG A 183 -2.36 -26.53 14.85
N GLU A 184 -3.18 -25.96 13.97
CA GLU A 184 -4.59 -25.64 14.22
C GLU A 184 -5.37 -26.90 14.60
N ALA A 185 -5.22 -28.00 13.85
CA ALA A 185 -5.84 -29.28 14.17
C ALA A 185 -5.38 -29.80 15.55
N THR A 186 -4.08 -29.80 15.82
CA THR A 186 -3.53 -30.26 17.10
C THR A 186 -4.08 -29.43 18.27
N ARG A 187 -4.15 -28.11 18.12
CA ARG A 187 -4.73 -27.21 19.14
C ARG A 187 -6.22 -27.50 19.36
N ASN A 188 -6.98 -27.68 18.28
CA ASN A 188 -8.41 -27.95 18.36
C ASN A 188 -8.71 -29.31 19.03
N HIS A 189 -7.81 -30.29 18.88
CA HIS A 189 -7.94 -31.61 19.51
C HIS A 189 -7.31 -31.73 20.90
N ALA A 190 -6.45 -30.78 21.31
CA ALA A 190 -5.76 -30.82 22.61
C ALA A 190 -6.70 -30.80 23.82
N ASN A 191 -7.94 -30.30 23.66
CA ASN A 191 -8.92 -30.16 24.75
C ASN A 191 -10.24 -30.91 24.50
N THR A 192 -10.32 -31.82 23.51
CA THR A 192 -11.54 -32.60 23.23
C THR A 192 -11.60 -33.92 23.99
N GLY A 193 -10.82 -34.06 25.08
CA GLY A 193 -10.91 -35.19 25.99
C GLY A 193 -12.27 -35.22 26.67
N PHE A 194 -13.24 -35.92 26.09
CA PHE A 194 -14.54 -36.16 26.69
C PHE A 194 -14.34 -36.99 27.96
N VAL A 195 -14.22 -36.34 29.12
CA VAL A 195 -14.16 -37.03 30.42
C VAL A 195 -15.58 -37.50 30.73
N ARG A 196 -15.85 -38.80 30.56
CA ARG A 196 -17.08 -39.41 31.08
C ARG A 196 -17.07 -39.30 32.61
N THR A 197 -17.70 -38.27 33.15
CA THR A 197 -18.07 -38.20 34.57
C THR A 197 -19.08 -39.31 34.85
N ARG A 198 -18.61 -40.46 35.35
CA ARG A 198 -19.48 -41.50 35.91
C ARG A 198 -20.13 -40.93 37.19
N GLY A 199 -21.31 -40.35 37.04
CA GLY A 199 -22.16 -39.98 38.17
C GLY A 199 -22.49 -41.23 38.98
N ARG A 200 -22.05 -41.25 40.25
CA ARG A 200 -22.40 -42.28 41.22
C ARG A 200 -23.89 -42.10 41.56
N LYS A 201 -24.73 -43.05 41.14
CA LYS A 201 -26.15 -43.09 41.53
C LYS A 201 -26.22 -43.18 43.06
N SER A 202 -26.75 -42.15 43.72
CA SER A 202 -27.11 -42.24 45.13
C SER A 202 -28.21 -43.28 45.26
N ARG A 203 -28.03 -44.21 46.20
CA ARG A 203 -29.08 -45.13 46.66
C ARG A 203 -30.13 -44.35 47.43
#